data_AF-A0A8C6WBH5-F1
#
_entry.id   AF-A0A8C6WBH5-F1
#
_cell.length_a   1.000
_cell.length_b   1.000
_cell.length_c   1.000
_cell.angle_alpha   90.00
_cell.angle_beta   90.00
_cell.angle_gamma   90.00
#
_symmetry.space_group_name_H-M   'P 1'
#
loop_
_entity.id
_entity.type
_entity.pdbx_description
1 polymer ?
#
loop_
_entity_poly.entity_id
_entity_poly.type
_entity_poly.pdbx_seq_one_letter_code
_entity_poly.pdbx_strand_id
1 'polypeptide(L)'
;MWLYLVALAGLWYLLRLYRERQVVSHLHDKYVFITGCNSGFGNLLARQLDMRGMRVLAACLTEEGAEQLRKKTSDRLETVILDVTKTESIAAATQWVKECVGDE
;
A
#
# COMPACT_ATOMS: atom_id res chain seq x y z
N MET A 1 -33.38 11.61 27.53
CA MET A 1 -32.80 12.15 26.28
C MET A 1 -31.27 11.96 26.23
N TRP A 2 -30.51 12.42 27.24
CA TRP A 2 -29.04 12.26 27.30
C TRP A 2 -28.52 10.82 27.35
N LEU A 3 -29.23 9.90 28.01
CA LEU A 3 -28.82 8.47 28.06
C LEU A 3 -28.73 7.83 26.67
N TYR A 4 -29.67 8.17 25.77
CA TYR A 4 -29.65 7.69 24.39
C TYR A 4 -28.44 8.23 23.62
N LEU A 5 -28.06 9.49 23.84
CA LEU A 5 -26.88 10.09 23.21
C LEU A 5 -25.57 9.45 23.69
N VAL A 6 -25.44 9.17 24.99
CA VAL A 6 -24.27 8.47 25.55
C VAL A 6 -24.19 7.04 25.01
N ALA A 7 -25.32 6.33 24.94
CA ALA A 7 -25.38 4.99 24.36
C ALA A 7 -24.99 4.99 22.87
N LEU A 8 -25.45 5.98 22.09
CA LEU A 8 -25.09 6.14 20.68
C LEU A 8 -23.60 6.45 20.49
N ALA A 9 -23.04 7.33 21.33
CA ALA A 9 -21.61 7.67 21.31
C ALA A 9 -20.74 6.47 21.71
N GLY A 10 -21.16 5.71 22.73
CA GLY A 10 -20.49 4.48 23.15
C GLY A 10 -20.52 3.40 22.06
N LEU A 11 -21.69 3.20 21.44
CA LEU A 11 -21.84 2.28 20.31
C LEU A 11 -20.96 2.72 19.11
N TRP A 12 -20.97 4.00 18.76
CA TRP A 12 -20.12 4.55 17.70
C TRP A 12 -18.63 4.34 18.01
N TYR A 13 -18.20 4.58 19.25
CA TYR A 13 -16.82 4.36 19.67
C TYR A 13 -16.42 2.88 19.59
N LEU A 14 -17.30 1.97 20.04
CA LEU A 14 -17.07 0.53 19.92
C LEU A 14 -17.01 0.08 18.45
N LEU A 15 -17.92 0.55 17.61
CA LEU A 15 -17.92 0.26 16.17
C LEU A 15 -16.67 0.81 15.50
N ARG A 16 -16.24 2.02 15.88
CA ARG A 16 -15.00 2.64 15.41
C ARG A 16 -13.78 1.79 15.79
N LEU A 17 -13.67 1.39 17.06
CA LEU A 17 -12.56 0.54 17.53
C LEU A 17 -12.55 -0.82 16.82
N TYR A 18 -13.72 -1.42 16.61
CA TYR A 18 -13.83 -2.69 15.89
C TYR A 18 -13.38 -2.55 14.44
N ARG A 19 -13.80 -1.48 13.75
CA ARG A 19 -13.43 -1.22 12.35
C ARG A 19 -11.95 -0.89 12.19
N GLU A 20 -11.36 -0.12 13.11
CA GLU A 20 -9.93 0.22 13.12
C GLU A 20 -9.03 -1.00 13.42
N ARG A 21 -9.57 -2.02 14.12
CA ARG A 21 -8.84 -3.26 14.44
C ARG A 21 -8.94 -4.35 13.39
N GLN A 22 -9.57 -4.10 12.25
CA GLN A 22 -9.60 -5.08 11.17
C GLN A 22 -8.20 -5.28 10.60
N VAL A 23 -7.66 -6.47 10.79
CA VAL A 23 -6.37 -6.88 10.24
C VAL A 23 -6.63 -7.66 8.95
N VAL A 24 -5.90 -7.32 7.90
CA VAL A 24 -5.93 -8.09 6.66
C VAL A 24 -5.24 -9.43 6.90
N SER A 25 -5.98 -10.53 6.76
CA SER A 25 -5.43 -11.88 6.81
C SER A 25 -4.70 -12.23 5.51
N HIS A 26 -3.84 -13.26 5.55
CA HIS A 26 -3.12 -13.80 4.38
C HIS A 26 -2.35 -12.74 3.57
N LEU A 27 -1.55 -11.92 4.26
CA LEU A 27 -0.78 -10.83 3.62
C LEU A 27 0.16 -11.32 2.50
N HIS A 28 0.61 -12.58 2.54
CA HIS A 28 1.53 -13.17 1.57
C HIS A 28 0.88 -13.40 0.19
N ASP A 29 -0.43 -13.64 0.15
CA ASP A 29 -1.18 -13.89 -1.08
C ASP A 29 -1.65 -12.59 -1.74
N LYS A 30 -1.47 -11.46 -1.07
CA LYS A 30 -1.99 -10.16 -1.50
C LYS A 30 -0.88 -9.27 -2.04
N TYR A 31 -1.27 -8.46 -3.01
CA TYR A 31 -0.45 -7.38 -3.53
C TYR A 31 -0.86 -6.05 -2.90
N VAL A 32 0.14 -5.17 -2.73
CA VAL A 32 -0.07 -3.77 -2.40
C VAL A 32 0.66 -2.91 -3.41
N PHE A 33 -0.04 -1.92 -3.97
CA PHE A 33 0.57 -0.90 -4.80
C PHE A 33 0.78 0.39 -4.01
N ILE A 34 2.01 0.89 -3.95
CA ILE A 34 2.39 2.06 -3.14
C ILE A 34 3.02 3.11 -4.05
N THR A 35 2.41 4.28 -4.16
CA THR A 35 2.98 5.43 -4.86
C THR A 35 3.92 6.22 -3.95
N GLY A 36 4.91 6.91 -4.52
CA GLY A 36 5.79 7.80 -3.76
C GLY A 36 6.85 7.06 -2.94
N CYS A 37 7.45 6.01 -3.51
CA CYS A 37 8.39 5.13 -2.82
C CYS A 37 9.86 5.56 -2.88
N ASN A 38 10.20 6.70 -3.49
CA ASN A 38 11.58 7.20 -3.53
C ASN A 38 12.18 7.40 -2.13
N SER A 39 11.41 7.96 -1.20
CA SER A 39 11.88 8.32 0.13
C SER A 39 10.72 8.40 1.14
N GLY A 40 11.02 8.77 2.38
CA GLY A 40 10.02 9.07 3.40
C GLY A 40 9.10 7.90 3.73
N PHE A 41 7.82 8.19 3.96
CA PHE A 41 6.84 7.22 4.46
C PHE A 41 6.54 6.11 3.46
N GLY A 42 6.42 6.40 2.16
CA GLY A 42 6.16 5.40 1.13
C GLY A 42 7.29 4.36 1.07
N ASN A 43 8.54 4.83 1.11
CA ASN A 43 9.72 3.96 1.14
C ASN A 43 9.75 3.07 2.40
N LEU A 44 9.53 3.67 3.58
CA LEU A 44 9.50 2.94 4.85
C LEU A 44 8.38 1.90 4.86
N LEU A 45 7.19 2.25 4.37
CA LEU A 45 6.05 1.35 4.28
C LEU A 45 6.33 0.18 3.34
N ALA A 46 6.87 0.45 2.15
CA ALA A 46 7.21 -0.58 1.17
C ALA A 46 8.19 -1.61 1.77
N ARG A 47 9.25 -1.13 2.41
CA ARG A 47 10.22 -1.99 3.11
C ARG A 47 9.59 -2.78 4.26
N GLN A 48 8.69 -2.16 5.02
CA GLN A 48 8.05 -2.81 6.15
C GLN A 48 7.07 -3.90 5.72
N LEU A 49 6.37 -3.72 4.61
CA LEU A 49 5.45 -4.72 4.06
C LEU A 49 6.19 -5.86 3.38
N ASP A 50 7.28 -5.56 2.67
CA ASP A 50 8.22 -6.55 2.13
C ASP A 50 8.80 -7.44 3.24
N MET A 51 9.31 -6.84 4.32
CA MET A 51 9.80 -7.59 5.50
C MET A 51 8.71 -8.45 6.18
N ARG A 52 7.44 -8.10 6.03
CA ARG A 52 6.30 -8.90 6.52
C ARG A 52 5.85 -9.97 5.52
N GLY A 53 6.53 -10.10 4.40
CA GLY A 53 6.32 -11.13 3.39
C GLY A 53 5.20 -10.84 2.38
N MET A 54 4.68 -9.60 2.35
CA MET A 54 3.70 -9.17 1.35
C MET A 54 4.38 -8.91 -0.01
N ARG A 55 3.64 -9.09 -1.11
CA ARG A 55 4.09 -8.73 -2.46
C ARG A 55 3.86 -7.24 -2.69
N VAL A 56 4.92 -6.48 -2.90
CA VAL A 56 4.86 -5.01 -2.94
C VAL A 56 5.19 -4.52 -4.34
N LEU A 57 4.29 -3.72 -4.90
CA LEU A 57 4.48 -3.02 -6.16
C LEU A 57 4.73 -1.54 -5.86
N ALA A 58 6.00 -1.13 -5.87
CA ALA A 58 6.43 0.19 -5.42
C ALA A 58 6.63 1.16 -6.60
N ALA A 59 5.81 2.20 -6.67
CA ALA A 59 5.92 3.26 -7.66
C ALA A 59 6.88 4.36 -7.18
N CYS A 60 7.96 4.58 -7.95
CA CYS A 60 8.96 5.61 -7.73
C CYS A 60 8.96 6.63 -8.87
N LEU A 61 9.22 7.90 -8.57
CA LEU A 61 9.36 8.97 -9.56
C LEU A 61 10.69 8.89 -10.34
N THR A 62 11.72 8.27 -9.78
CA THR A 62 13.07 8.22 -10.38
C THR A 62 13.65 6.81 -10.34
N GLU A 63 14.45 6.48 -11.36
CA GLU A 63 15.11 5.18 -11.45
C GLU A 63 16.08 4.94 -10.29
N GLU A 64 16.83 5.97 -9.90
CA GLU A 64 17.73 5.88 -8.75
C GLU A 64 16.98 5.50 -7.47
N GLY A 65 15.82 6.12 -7.20
CA GLY A 65 15.00 5.79 -6.04
C GLY A 65 14.48 4.35 -6.08
N ALA A 66 14.07 3.89 -7.27
CA ALA A 66 13.63 2.51 -7.50
C ALA A 66 14.76 1.49 -7.29
N GLU A 67 15.96 1.75 -7.83
CA GLU A 67 17.13 0.90 -7.60
C GLU A 67 17.57 0.85 -6.14
N GLN A 68 17.61 1.99 -5.47
CA GLN A 68 17.98 2.04 -4.05
C GLN A 68 16.98 1.28 -3.17
N LEU A 69 15.69 1.32 -3.50
CA LEU A 69 14.67 0.54 -2.80
C LEU A 69 14.83 -0.96 -3.07
N ARG A 70 14.99 -1.37 -4.33
CA ARG A 70 15.25 -2.77 -4.73
C ARG A 70 16.45 -3.37 -4.01
N LYS A 71 17.56 -2.62 -3.89
CA LYS A 71 18.77 -3.06 -3.16
C LYS A 71 18.54 -3.32 -1.66
N LYS A 72 17.48 -2.79 -1.07
CA LYS A 72 17.18 -2.86 0.37
C LYS A 72 16.01 -3.80 0.70
N THR A 73 15.47 -4.50 -0.29
CA THR A 73 14.22 -5.28 -0.21
C THR A 73 14.42 -6.65 -0.86
N SER A 74 13.46 -7.55 -0.66
CA SER A 74 13.49 -8.89 -1.25
C SER A 74 13.01 -8.91 -2.70
N ASP A 75 13.03 -10.09 -3.31
CA ASP A 75 12.47 -10.38 -4.63
C ASP A 75 10.94 -10.22 -4.71
N ARG A 76 10.25 -10.13 -3.57
CA ARG A 76 8.80 -9.88 -3.52
C ARG A 76 8.42 -8.42 -3.75
N LEU A 77 9.39 -7.51 -3.72
CA LEU A 77 9.17 -6.11 -4.03
C LEU A 77 9.65 -5.82 -5.46
N GLU A 78 8.69 -5.43 -6.29
CA GLU A 78 8.94 -4.94 -7.63
C GLU A 78 8.71 -3.43 -7.68
N THR A 79 9.40 -2.74 -8.59
CA THR A 79 9.29 -1.28 -8.71
C THR A 79 8.94 -0.86 -10.12
N VAL A 80 8.13 0.19 -10.24
CA VAL A 80 7.77 0.84 -11.50
C VAL A 80 8.05 2.34 -11.43
N ILE A 81 8.41 2.93 -12.56
CA ILE A 81 8.52 4.39 -12.67
C ILE A 81 7.15 5.00 -12.90
N LEU A 82 6.76 5.90 -12.00
CA LEU A 82 5.48 6.59 -12.02
C LEU A 82 5.65 8.07 -11.71
N ASP A 83 5.24 8.89 -12.67
CA ASP A 83 4.92 10.30 -12.47
C ASP A 83 3.40 10.46 -12.36
N VAL A 84 2.91 10.63 -11.13
CA VAL A 84 1.48 10.75 -10.82
C VAL A 84 0.82 11.99 -11.43
N THR A 85 1.60 12.91 -12.02
CA THR A 85 1.07 14.09 -12.71
C THR A 85 0.80 13.83 -14.18
N LYS A 86 1.27 12.71 -14.73
CA LYS A 86 1.16 12.36 -16.16
C LYS A 86 0.24 11.18 -16.38
N THR A 87 -0.87 11.41 -17.08
CA THR A 87 -1.87 10.37 -17.38
C THR A 87 -1.28 9.16 -18.10
N GLU A 88 -0.37 9.36 -19.05
CA GLU A 88 0.29 8.27 -19.76
C GLU A 88 1.15 7.41 -18.84
N SER A 89 1.86 8.02 -17.89
CA SER A 89 2.65 7.31 -16.88
C SER A 89 1.75 6.51 -15.94
N ILE A 90 0.61 7.08 -15.53
CA ILE A 90 -0.40 6.37 -14.73
C ILE A 90 -0.97 5.18 -15.50
N ALA A 91 -1.29 5.35 -16.79
CA ALA A 91 -1.82 4.27 -17.62
C ALA A 91 -0.81 3.12 -17.77
N ALA A 92 0.46 3.43 -18.02
CA ALA A 92 1.53 2.44 -18.11
C ALA A 92 1.72 1.68 -16.78
N ALA A 93 1.79 2.38 -15.65
CA ALA A 93 1.91 1.75 -14.33
C ALA A 93 0.68 0.90 -14.00
N THR A 94 -0.52 1.35 -14.37
CA THR A 94 -1.76 0.58 -14.17
C THR A 94 -1.74 -0.71 -14.96
N GLN A 95 -1.30 -0.66 -16.23
CA GLN A 95 -1.18 -1.84 -17.07
C GLN A 95 -0.15 -2.83 -16.51
N TRP A 96 1.01 -2.33 -16.09
CA TRP A 96 2.04 -3.14 -15.44
C TRP A 96 1.53 -3.79 -14.13
N VAL A 97 0.78 -3.05 -13.29
CA VAL A 97 0.16 -3.62 -12.08
C VAL A 97 -0.80 -4.76 -12.44
N LYS A 98 -1.64 -4.60 -13.47
CA LYS A 98 -2.54 -5.68 -13.92
C LYS A 98 -1.78 -6.94 -14.33
N GLU A 99 -0.67 -6.79 -15.04
CA GLU A 99 0.19 -7.90 -15.43
C GLU A 99 0.83 -8.60 -14.23
N CYS A 100 1.25 -7.85 -13.20
CA CYS A 100 1.83 -8.41 -11.98
C CYS A 100 0.82 -9.16 -11.12
N VAL A 101 -0.42 -8.67 -10.98
CA VAL A 101 -1.44 -9.26 -10.10
C VAL A 101 -2.25 -10.37 -10.78
N GLY A 102 -2.31 -10.40 -12.10
CA GLY A 102 -3.13 -11.34 -12.87
C GLY A 102 -4.61 -10.93 -12.95
N ASP A 103 -5.42 -11.74 -13.64
CA ASP A 103 -6.84 -11.48 -13.92
C ASP A 103 -7.81 -11.92 -12.79
N GLU A 104 -7.42 -11.83 -11.52
CA GLU A 104 -8.36 -12.12 -10.41
C GLU A 104 -9.47 -11.07 -10.24
#